data_AF-A0A8R7PN70-F1
#
_entry.id   AF-A0A8R7PN70-F1
#
_cell.length_a   1.000
_cell.length_b   1.000
_cell.length_c   1.000
_cell.angle_alpha   90.00
_cell.angle_beta   90.00
_cell.angle_gamma   90.00
#
_symmetry.space_group_name_H-M   'P 1'
#
loop_
_entity.id
_entity.type
_entity.pdbx_description
1 polymer ?
#
loop_
_entity_poly.entity_id
_entity_poly.type
_entity_poly.pdbx_seq_one_letter_code
_entity_poly.pdbx_strand_id
1 'polypeptide(L)'
;MCLSLLNTFGGEGTEVWSLTESSLLQVVVSIQGLVLNDKPYYNETGYETMVDKPEGRHNALPYSENAYLLTLRTMLHLLRRPPRGFEEFIKEHFRHRGRFVLGACNAWLQGNIVDNAHATEVSRKQPCSAGLRLALTKVVPSLVAAFTEIRAEGCEEY
;
A
#
# COMPACT_ATOMS: atom_id res chain seq x y z
N MET A 1 -7.44 -4.90 -13.44
CA MET A 1 -8.14 -3.81 -12.74
C MET A 1 -9.62 -4.08 -12.82
N CYS A 2 -10.28 -4.33 -11.70
CA CYS A 2 -11.72 -4.64 -11.63
C CYS A 2 -12.44 -3.42 -11.05
N LEU A 3 -13.14 -2.66 -11.89
CA LEU A 3 -13.94 -1.50 -11.51
C LEU A 3 -15.18 -1.47 -12.40
N SER A 4 -16.36 -1.33 -11.79
CA SER A 4 -17.63 -1.18 -12.50
C SER A 4 -17.59 0.01 -13.47
N LEU A 5 -16.94 1.09 -13.05
CA LEU A 5 -16.76 2.31 -13.85
C LEU A 5 -15.90 2.09 -15.09
N LEU A 6 -15.14 1.00 -15.16
CA LEU A 6 -14.36 0.60 -16.34
C LEU A 6 -15.00 -0.58 -17.08
N ASN A 7 -16.23 -0.96 -16.72
CA ASN A 7 -16.93 -2.13 -17.25
C ASN A 7 -16.15 -3.44 -17.06
N THR A 8 -15.34 -3.55 -16.00
CA THR A 8 -14.56 -4.77 -15.67
C THR A 8 -15.01 -5.43 -14.38
N PHE A 9 -16.11 -4.96 -13.78
CA PHE A 9 -16.76 -5.55 -12.60
C PHE A 9 -18.26 -5.24 -12.62
N GLY A 10 -19.05 -5.98 -11.85
CA GLY A 10 -20.49 -5.71 -11.72
C GLY A 10 -20.75 -4.37 -11.00
N GLY A 11 -21.75 -3.63 -11.47
CA GLY A 11 -22.21 -2.40 -10.84
C GLY A 11 -23.50 -1.89 -11.47
N GLU A 12 -24.15 -0.94 -10.82
CA GLU A 12 -25.47 -0.44 -11.23
C GLU A 12 -25.53 1.09 -11.32
N GLY A 13 -26.38 1.59 -12.21
CA GLY A 13 -26.65 3.02 -12.33
C GLY A 13 -25.38 3.87 -12.52
N THR A 14 -25.11 4.76 -11.56
CA THR A 14 -23.97 5.68 -11.57
C THR A 14 -22.60 5.02 -11.33
N GLU A 15 -22.58 3.73 -10.98
CA GLU A 15 -21.35 2.96 -10.82
C GLU A 15 -20.74 2.52 -12.16
N VAL A 16 -21.54 2.54 -13.23
CA VAL A 16 -21.15 2.13 -14.60
C VAL A 16 -20.72 3.36 -15.40
N TRP A 17 -19.79 3.19 -16.34
CA TRP A 17 -19.30 4.29 -17.17
C TRP A 17 -20.42 5.03 -17.93
N SER A 18 -20.49 6.34 -17.77
CA SER A 18 -21.35 7.25 -18.53
C SER A 18 -20.50 8.24 -19.32
N LEU A 19 -20.82 8.41 -20.61
CA LEU A 19 -20.15 9.41 -21.45
C LEU A 19 -20.44 10.86 -21.02
N THR A 20 -21.54 11.11 -20.30
CA THR A 20 -21.94 12.46 -19.88
C THR A 20 -21.51 12.78 -18.46
N GLU A 21 -21.48 11.78 -17.57
CA GLU A 21 -21.26 11.98 -16.13
C GLU A 21 -19.90 11.51 -15.64
N SER A 22 -19.28 10.51 -16.30
CA SER A 22 -18.04 9.92 -15.82
C SER A 22 -16.82 10.74 -16.22
N SER A 23 -15.81 10.70 -15.36
CA SER A 23 -14.56 11.43 -15.58
C SER A 23 -13.33 10.60 -15.19
N LEU A 24 -12.17 10.99 -15.72
CA LEU A 24 -10.90 10.39 -15.30
C LEU A 24 -10.65 10.58 -13.79
N LEU A 25 -11.08 11.71 -13.22
CA LEU A 25 -10.99 11.94 -11.78
C LEU A 25 -11.79 10.89 -11.01
N GLN A 26 -13.01 10.59 -11.44
CA GLN A 26 -13.83 9.55 -10.83
C GLN A 26 -13.11 8.19 -10.87
N VAL A 27 -12.49 7.83 -11.99
CA VAL A 27 -11.68 6.59 -12.09
C VAL A 27 -10.53 6.58 -11.08
N VAL A 28 -9.76 7.68 -10.99
CA VAL A 28 -8.61 7.76 -10.06
C VAL A 28 -9.07 7.68 -8.60
N VAL A 29 -10.15 8.39 -8.23
CA VAL A 29 -10.72 8.35 -6.87
C VAL A 29 -11.28 6.96 -6.57
N SER A 30 -11.95 6.30 -7.51
CA SER A 30 -12.43 4.92 -7.33
C SER A 30 -11.28 3.95 -7.12
N ILE A 31 -10.15 4.09 -7.82
CA ILE A 31 -8.95 3.28 -7.57
C ILE A 31 -8.44 3.51 -6.13
N GLN A 32 -8.36 4.77 -5.70
CA GLN A 32 -7.88 5.10 -4.35
C GLN A 32 -8.79 4.54 -3.25
N GLY A 33 -10.11 4.67 -3.40
CA GLY A 33 -11.06 4.26 -2.37
C GLY A 33 -11.39 2.77 -2.37
N LEU A 34 -11.51 2.16 -3.55
CA LEU A 34 -12.02 0.79 -3.68
C LEU A 34 -10.91 -0.25 -3.86
N VAL A 35 -9.79 0.12 -4.47
CA VAL A 35 -8.69 -0.83 -4.76
C VAL A 35 -7.56 -0.69 -3.74
N LEU A 36 -7.10 0.53 -3.47
CA LEU A 36 -5.94 0.82 -2.63
C LEU A 36 -6.34 1.18 -1.18
N ASN A 37 -7.23 0.38 -0.57
CA ASN A 37 -7.73 0.61 0.78
C ASN A 37 -6.95 -0.17 1.87
N ASP A 38 -7.27 0.09 3.13
CA ASP A 38 -6.58 -0.47 4.30
C ASP A 38 -6.82 -1.98 4.53
N LYS A 39 -7.84 -2.58 3.92
CA LYS A 39 -8.17 -4.00 4.11
C LYS A 39 -8.45 -4.68 2.76
N PRO A 40 -7.45 -4.78 1.88
CA PRO A 40 -7.63 -5.20 0.49
C PRO A 40 -8.07 -6.67 0.35
N TYR A 41 -7.90 -7.49 1.40
CA TYR A 41 -8.42 -8.86 1.44
C TYR A 41 -9.94 -8.93 1.21
N TYR A 42 -10.70 -7.95 1.72
CA TYR A 42 -12.16 -7.95 1.60
C TYR A 42 -12.65 -7.33 0.29
N ASN A 43 -11.75 -6.93 -0.61
CA ASN A 43 -12.13 -6.50 -1.96
C ASN A 43 -12.50 -7.70 -2.86
N GLU A 44 -12.22 -8.92 -2.40
CA GLU A 44 -12.57 -10.14 -3.13
C GLU A 44 -14.07 -10.41 -3.05
N THR A 45 -14.64 -10.86 -4.16
CA THR A 45 -16.08 -11.08 -4.26
C THR A 45 -16.52 -12.16 -3.27
N GLY A 46 -17.52 -11.85 -2.44
CA GLY A 46 -18.05 -12.78 -1.44
C GLY A 46 -17.32 -12.74 -0.09
N TYR A 47 -16.24 -11.96 0.02
CA TYR A 47 -15.49 -11.84 1.28
C TYR A 47 -16.05 -10.74 2.18
N GLU A 48 -17.05 -9.98 1.73
CA GLU A 48 -17.75 -8.97 2.53
C GLU A 48 -18.41 -9.60 3.76
N THR A 49 -18.92 -10.83 3.60
CA THR A 49 -19.49 -11.60 4.71
C THR A 49 -18.44 -12.11 5.71
N MET A 50 -17.16 -12.01 5.38
CA MET A 50 -16.04 -12.42 6.25
C MET A 50 -15.52 -11.27 7.11
N VAL A 51 -16.03 -10.05 6.91
CA VAL A 51 -15.76 -8.91 7.79
C VAL A 51 -16.22 -9.25 9.20
N ASP A 52 -15.38 -8.93 10.17
CA ASP A 52 -15.58 -9.22 11.61
C ASP A 52 -15.71 -10.70 12.01
N LYS A 53 -15.57 -11.63 11.08
CA LYS A 53 -15.43 -13.05 11.39
C LYS A 53 -14.00 -13.39 11.82
N PRO A 54 -13.81 -14.34 12.76
CA PRO A 54 -12.48 -14.81 13.14
C PRO A 54 -11.66 -15.32 11.95
N GLU A 55 -12.27 -16.08 11.02
CA GLU A 55 -11.56 -16.59 9.84
C GLU A 55 -11.13 -15.45 8.91
N GLY A 56 -12.00 -14.46 8.69
CA GLY A 56 -11.69 -13.30 7.86
C GLY A 56 -10.54 -12.48 8.44
N ARG A 57 -10.57 -12.21 9.75
CA ARG A 57 -9.46 -11.52 10.44
C ARG A 57 -8.15 -12.30 10.38
N HIS A 58 -8.21 -13.62 10.49
CA HIS A 58 -7.04 -14.49 10.41
C HIS A 58 -6.36 -14.40 9.04
N ASN A 59 -7.14 -14.35 7.95
CA ASN A 59 -6.62 -14.31 6.58
C ASN A 59 -6.26 -12.88 6.10
N ALA A 60 -6.93 -11.85 6.61
CA ALA A 60 -6.70 -10.47 6.21
C ALA A 60 -5.30 -9.96 6.57
N LEU A 61 -4.75 -10.39 7.72
CA LEU A 61 -3.42 -9.99 8.18
C LEU A 61 -2.30 -10.45 7.21
N PRO A 62 -2.10 -11.76 6.94
CA PRO A 62 -1.04 -12.22 6.05
C PRO A 62 -1.20 -11.67 4.62
N TYR A 63 -2.43 -11.44 4.16
CA TYR A 63 -2.70 -10.78 2.89
C TYR A 63 -2.12 -9.35 2.87
N SER A 64 -2.43 -8.56 3.91
CA SER A 64 -1.98 -7.18 4.04
C SER A 64 -0.46 -7.08 4.18
N GLU A 65 0.15 -7.98 4.95
CA GLU A 65 1.61 -8.06 5.10
C GLU A 65 2.31 -8.37 3.76
N ASN A 66 1.76 -9.31 2.99
CA ASN A 66 2.29 -9.63 1.66
C ASN A 66 2.11 -8.46 0.69
N ALA A 67 0.94 -7.80 0.69
CA ALA A 67 0.70 -6.60 -0.11
C ALA A 67 1.70 -5.49 0.23
N TYR A 68 1.95 -5.25 1.52
CA TYR A 68 2.95 -4.29 1.98
C TYR A 68 4.35 -4.63 1.47
N LEU A 69 4.78 -5.89 1.57
CA LEU A 69 6.09 -6.33 1.07
C LEU A 69 6.22 -6.15 -0.45
N LEU A 70 5.16 -6.43 -1.21
CA LEU A 70 5.11 -6.20 -2.66
C LEU A 70 5.16 -4.71 -3.01
N THR A 71 4.53 -3.87 -2.20
CA THR A 71 4.66 -2.41 -2.32
C THR A 71 6.11 -1.97 -2.19
N LEU A 72 6.83 -2.43 -1.15
CA LEU A 72 8.25 -2.09 -0.97
C LEU A 72 9.12 -2.56 -2.16
N ARG A 73 8.86 -3.75 -2.69
CA ARG A 73 9.55 -4.26 -3.88
C ARG A 73 9.24 -3.44 -5.13
N THR A 74 8.00 -3.00 -5.28
CA THR A 74 7.59 -2.12 -6.38
C THR A 74 8.28 -0.77 -6.28
N MET A 75 8.41 -0.18 -5.08
CA MET A 75 9.17 1.06 -4.88
C MET A 75 10.63 0.92 -5.34
N LEU A 76 11.31 -0.17 -4.94
CA LEU A 76 12.67 -0.48 -5.42
C LEU A 76 12.73 -0.65 -6.94
N HIS A 77 11.73 -1.31 -7.53
CA HIS A 77 11.66 -1.48 -8.98
C HIS A 77 11.52 -0.14 -9.70
N LEU A 78 10.62 0.74 -9.23
CA LEU A 78 10.41 2.07 -9.81
C LEU A 78 11.66 2.95 -9.73
N LEU A 79 12.43 2.87 -8.63
CA LEU A 79 13.69 3.59 -8.49
C LEU A 79 14.77 3.07 -9.46
N ARG A 80 14.82 1.77 -9.70
CA ARG A 80 15.81 1.14 -10.59
C ARG A 80 15.45 1.23 -12.07
N ARG A 81 14.16 1.16 -12.40
CA ARG A 81 13.61 1.13 -13.75
C ARG A 81 12.36 2.02 -13.83
N PRO A 82 12.53 3.34 -13.69
CA PRO A 82 11.42 4.26 -13.81
C PRO A 82 10.80 4.18 -15.22
N PRO A 83 9.46 4.26 -15.34
CA PRO A 83 8.79 4.42 -16.62
C PRO A 83 9.28 5.69 -17.33
N ARG A 84 9.37 5.63 -18.66
CA ARG A 84 9.85 6.75 -19.48
C ARG A 84 8.99 8.00 -19.24
N GLY A 85 9.63 9.11 -18.92
CA GLY A 85 8.98 10.38 -18.61
C GLY A 85 8.58 10.57 -17.14
N PHE A 86 8.79 9.57 -16.28
CA PHE A 86 8.50 9.62 -14.85
C PHE A 86 9.75 9.56 -13.98
N GLU A 87 10.95 9.60 -14.57
CA GLU A 87 12.22 9.39 -13.88
C GLU A 87 12.42 10.38 -12.73
N GLU A 88 12.31 11.69 -13.00
CA GLU A 88 12.48 12.71 -11.99
C GLU A 88 11.29 12.78 -11.01
N PHE A 89 10.06 12.52 -11.50
CA PHE A 89 8.88 12.46 -10.62
C PHE A 89 9.01 11.37 -9.55
N ILE A 90 9.46 10.18 -9.95
CA ILE A 90 9.67 9.05 -9.02
C ILE A 90 10.76 9.37 -8.01
N LYS A 91 11.91 9.89 -8.48
CA LYS A 91 13.00 10.28 -7.57
C LYS A 91 12.54 11.32 -6.57
N GLU A 92 11.87 12.37 -7.04
CA GLU A 92 11.40 13.46 -6.18
C GLU A 92 10.35 13.01 -5.17
N HIS A 93 9.42 12.14 -5.58
CA HIS A 93 8.48 11.52 -4.65
C HIS A 93 9.20 10.79 -3.53
N PHE A 94 10.17 9.92 -3.87
CA PHE A 94 10.88 9.13 -2.87
C PHE A 94 11.93 9.92 -2.08
N ARG A 95 12.42 11.06 -2.58
CA ARG A 95 13.23 11.98 -1.77
C ARG A 95 12.48 12.48 -0.54
N HIS A 96 11.22 12.86 -0.72
CA HIS A 96 10.36 13.35 0.35
C HIS A 96 9.73 12.23 1.20
N ARG A 97 9.45 11.06 0.57
CA ARG A 97 8.71 9.97 1.22
C ARG A 97 9.59 8.86 1.76
N GLY A 98 10.88 8.83 1.42
CA GLY A 98 11.82 7.77 1.84
C GLY A 98 11.86 7.57 3.35
N ARG A 99 11.95 8.66 4.12
CA ARG A 99 11.94 8.62 5.59
C ARG A 99 10.66 8.02 6.15
N PHE A 100 9.50 8.36 5.58
CA PHE A 100 8.23 7.77 5.98
C PHE A 100 8.19 6.26 5.71
N VAL A 101 8.68 5.83 4.55
CA VAL A 101 8.75 4.41 4.18
C VAL A 101 9.67 3.64 5.15
N LEU A 102 10.86 4.16 5.45
CA LEU A 102 11.79 3.53 6.40
C LEU A 102 11.26 3.52 7.83
N GLY A 103 10.66 4.62 8.28
CA GLY A 103 9.98 4.70 9.58
C GLY A 103 8.87 3.66 9.69
N ALA A 104 8.09 3.48 8.63
CA ALA A 104 7.06 2.45 8.57
C ALA A 104 7.66 1.04 8.70
N CYS A 105 8.72 0.75 7.95
CA CYS A 105 9.42 -0.54 8.02
C CYS A 105 9.97 -0.81 9.43
N ASN A 106 10.55 0.20 10.07
CA ASN A 106 11.13 0.09 11.40
C ASN A 106 10.05 -0.18 12.47
N ALA A 107 8.90 0.48 12.37
CA ALA A 107 7.78 0.19 13.27
C ALA A 107 7.36 -1.29 13.15
N TRP A 108 7.18 -1.81 11.93
CA TRP A 108 6.90 -3.22 11.70
C TRP A 108 7.97 -4.15 12.27
N LEU A 109 9.26 -3.80 12.16
CA LEU A 109 10.37 -4.58 12.72
C LEU A 109 10.37 -4.58 14.26
N GLN A 110 10.03 -3.45 14.89
CA GLN A 110 9.95 -3.29 16.34
C GLN A 110 8.64 -3.86 16.93
N GLY A 111 7.69 -4.28 16.08
CA GLY A 111 6.35 -4.68 16.52
C GLY A 111 5.47 -3.50 16.91
N ASN A 112 5.84 -2.28 16.51
CA ASN A 112 5.09 -1.05 16.67
C ASN A 112 4.18 -0.83 15.45
N ILE A 113 3.01 -0.25 15.65
CA ILE A 113 2.07 0.07 14.57
C ILE A 113 2.50 1.40 13.94
N VAL A 114 2.53 1.45 12.61
CA VAL A 114 2.71 2.71 11.87
C VAL A 114 1.39 3.48 11.96
N ASP A 115 1.37 4.52 12.77
CA ASP A 115 0.21 5.41 12.85
C ASP A 115 0.01 6.14 11.51
N ASN A 116 -1.08 5.83 10.82
CA ASN A 116 -1.72 6.80 9.95
C ASN A 116 -2.51 7.78 10.85
N ALA A 117 -2.58 9.05 10.45
CA ALA A 117 -2.99 10.22 11.25
C ALA A 117 -4.42 10.22 11.87
N HIS A 118 -5.11 9.08 11.98
CA HIS A 118 -6.50 8.98 12.46
C HIS A 118 -6.83 7.75 13.34
N ALA A 119 -5.87 7.05 13.95
CA ALA A 119 -6.18 5.85 14.75
C ALA A 119 -6.64 6.18 16.19
N THR A 120 -7.77 5.60 16.60
CA THR A 120 -8.30 5.59 17.98
C THR A 120 -7.71 4.43 18.81
N GLU A 121 -7.73 4.58 20.14
CA GLU A 121 -7.01 3.77 21.16
C GLU A 121 -7.25 2.24 21.14
N VAL A 122 -8.20 1.74 20.34
CA VAL A 122 -8.61 0.32 20.31
C VAL A 122 -7.70 -0.54 19.41
N SER A 123 -6.88 0.06 18.54
CA SER A 123 -5.96 -0.66 17.64
C SER A 123 -4.66 -1.12 18.32
N ARG A 124 -4.70 -1.48 19.61
CA ARG A 124 -3.50 -1.94 20.33
C ARG A 124 -3.29 -3.44 20.12
N LYS A 125 -2.22 -3.77 19.40
CA LYS A 125 -1.53 -5.08 19.31
C LYS A 125 -2.08 -6.07 18.27
N GLN A 126 -1.72 -5.87 17.01
CA GLN A 126 -1.56 -7.01 16.11
C GLN A 126 -0.08 -7.11 15.71
N PRO A 127 0.69 -8.06 16.27
CA PRO A 127 2.13 -8.13 16.05
C PRO A 127 2.43 -8.53 14.61
N CYS A 128 3.39 -7.82 14.00
CA CYS A 128 4.08 -8.22 12.77
C CYS A 128 4.42 -9.71 12.78
N SER A 129 3.98 -10.45 11.77
CA SER A 129 4.31 -11.87 11.65
C SER A 129 5.81 -12.08 11.58
N ALA A 130 6.27 -13.24 12.06
CA ALA A 130 7.69 -13.60 11.96
C ALA A 130 8.16 -13.64 10.50
N GLY A 131 7.28 -14.03 9.57
CA GLY A 131 7.55 -14.06 8.13
C GLY A 131 7.78 -12.67 7.55
N LEU A 132 6.89 -11.71 7.85
CA LEU A 132 7.07 -10.33 7.42
C LEU A 132 8.37 -9.74 8.01
N ARG A 133 8.62 -9.94 9.30
CA ARG A 133 9.83 -9.43 9.96
C ARG A 133 11.10 -9.92 9.29
N LEU A 134 11.18 -11.22 8.99
CA LEU A 134 12.32 -11.81 8.27
C LEU A 134 12.44 -11.30 6.83
N ALA A 135 11.33 -10.99 6.17
CA ALA A 135 11.36 -10.40 4.83
C ALA A 135 11.86 -8.95 4.87
N LEU A 136 11.44 -8.16 5.86
CA LEU A 136 11.85 -6.78 6.04
C LEU A 136 13.36 -6.66 6.32
N THR A 137 13.96 -7.55 7.12
CA THR A 137 15.42 -7.53 7.34
C THR A 137 16.22 -7.70 6.05
N LYS A 138 15.64 -8.29 5.01
CA LYS A 138 16.27 -8.44 3.69
C LYS A 138 15.99 -7.26 2.76
N VAL A 139 14.80 -6.67 2.84
CA VAL A 139 14.37 -5.60 1.91
C VAL A 139 14.81 -4.20 2.37
N VAL A 140 14.79 -3.93 3.68
CA VAL A 140 15.11 -2.61 4.24
C VAL A 140 16.51 -2.13 3.84
N PRO A 141 17.59 -2.94 3.90
CA PRO A 141 18.91 -2.48 3.46
C PRO A 141 18.95 -2.03 2.00
N SER A 142 18.17 -2.68 1.12
CA SER A 142 18.05 -2.28 -0.28
C SER A 142 17.31 -0.96 -0.45
N LEU A 143 16.29 -0.71 0.39
CA LEU A 143 15.55 0.56 0.39
C LEU A 143 16.43 1.70 0.89
N VAL A 144 17.16 1.51 1.98
CA VAL A 144 18.11 2.49 2.51
C VAL A 144 19.12 2.86 1.42
N ALA A 145 19.77 1.87 0.80
CA ALA A 145 20.73 2.13 -0.27
C ALA A 145 20.12 2.92 -1.45
N ALA A 146 18.91 2.54 -1.90
CA ALA A 146 18.24 3.23 -3.00
C ALA A 146 17.80 4.65 -2.65
N PHE A 147 17.37 4.89 -1.41
CA PHE A 147 16.98 6.22 -0.92
C PHE A 147 18.21 7.12 -0.69
N THR A 148 19.31 6.58 -0.21
CA THR A 148 20.58 7.32 -0.09
C THR A 148 21.13 7.72 -1.45
N GLU A 149 21.05 6.84 -2.46
CA GLU A 149 21.49 7.13 -3.83
C GLU A 149 20.78 8.36 -4.43
N ILE A 150 19.48 8.52 -4.15
CA ILE A 150 18.69 9.67 -4.62
C ILE A 150 18.75 10.88 -3.67
N ARG A 151 19.51 10.79 -2.57
CA ARG A 151 19.62 11.81 -1.50
C ARG A 151 18.28 12.12 -0.83
N ALA A 152 17.53 11.08 -0.46
CA ALA A 152 16.29 11.24 0.28
C ALA A 152 16.56 11.79 1.69
N GLU A 153 15.78 12.79 2.08
CA GLU A 153 16.00 13.56 3.31
C GLU A 153 15.80 12.68 4.55
N GLY A 154 16.75 12.74 5.49
CA GLY A 154 16.66 12.05 6.79
C GLY A 154 16.62 10.52 6.70
N CYS A 155 17.08 9.94 5.58
CA CYS A 155 17.23 8.48 5.41
C CYS A 155 18.61 7.96 5.84
N GLU A 156 19.60 8.84 6.04
CA GLU A 156 20.96 8.47 6.48
C GLU A 156 21.02 7.97 7.94
N GLU A 157 19.95 8.18 8.70
CA GLU A 157 19.80 7.79 10.12
C GLU A 157 19.38 6.31 10.30
N TYR A 158 19.12 5.59 9.21
CA TYR A 158 18.53 4.23 9.20
C TYR A 158 19.49 3.14 8.76
#